data_AF-Q5L6W3-F1
#
_entry.id   AF-Q5L6W3-F1
#
_cell.length_a   1.000
_cell.length_b   1.000
_cell.length_c   1.000
_cell.angle_alpha   90.00
_cell.angle_beta   90.00
_cell.angle_gamma   90.00
#
_symmetry.space_group_name_H-M   'P 1'
#
loop_
_entity.id
_entity.type
_entity.pdbx_description
1 polymer ?
#
loop_
_entity_poly.entity_id
_entity_poly.type
_entity_poly.pdbx_seq_one_letter_code
_entity_poly.pdbx_strand_id
1 'polypeptide(L)'
;MRFLSIFLFVFSFITSCSLPVCSEHYISEDEKFHIDRFNFSGEFPDMETMEIHAQRKKRVHFDVSGDFPKLESIVYNGSFGFLRAKLTGRYPKLTSLMISCSSCKMDLDFRGKWERNATISLSNEVEPLTLTLPKNVGVIVHTKVSTKGKVVLEGDFEKRGRGIWRKTYHNSLVGIAPVTLVFEVQSSSGGTITLR
;
A
#
# COMPACT_ATOMS: atom_id res chain seq x y z
N MET A 1 3.25 -84.37 34.86
CA MET A 1 2.87 -82.95 34.99
C MET A 1 4.12 -82.08 34.86
N ARG A 2 4.08 -81.10 33.94
CA ARG A 2 4.86 -79.85 33.87
C ARG A 2 6.39 -79.98 33.76
N PHE A 3 6.93 -80.13 32.55
CA PHE A 3 7.34 -79.11 31.57
C PHE A 3 8.50 -78.18 31.99
N LEU A 4 9.63 -78.49 31.36
CA LEU A 4 10.86 -77.75 31.16
C LEU A 4 10.67 -76.73 30.01
N SER A 5 11.14 -75.49 30.14
CA SER A 5 11.81 -74.68 29.08
C SER A 5 11.93 -73.22 29.50
N ILE A 6 13.15 -72.72 29.75
CA ILE A 6 14.06 -72.00 28.83
C ILE A 6 13.77 -70.49 28.79
N PHE A 7 14.73 -69.74 29.35
CA PHE A 7 14.95 -68.31 29.20
C PHE A 7 15.12 -67.94 27.72
N LEU A 8 14.41 -66.91 27.26
CA LEU A 8 14.75 -66.17 26.05
C LEU A 8 14.52 -64.67 26.29
N PHE A 9 15.63 -63.96 26.43
CA PHE A 9 15.72 -62.51 26.38
C PHE A 9 15.60 -62.10 24.90
N VAL A 10 14.59 -61.29 24.55
CA VAL A 10 14.59 -60.53 23.30
C VAL A 10 14.10 -59.12 23.60
N PHE A 11 15.06 -58.18 23.57
CA PHE A 11 14.81 -56.76 23.41
C PHE A 11 14.23 -56.51 22.01
N SER A 12 13.12 -55.80 21.91
CA SER A 12 12.75 -55.02 20.71
C SER A 12 11.74 -53.94 21.09
N PHE A 13 12.20 -52.70 21.07
CA PHE A 13 11.38 -51.49 20.97
C PHE A 13 10.41 -51.61 19.79
N ILE A 14 9.23 -50.99 19.87
CA ILE A 14 8.53 -50.24 18.79
C ILE A 14 7.22 -49.65 19.37
N THR A 15 7.31 -48.37 19.69
CA THR A 15 6.35 -47.28 19.43
C THR A 15 4.85 -47.55 19.45
N SER A 16 4.19 -46.84 20.38
CA SER A 16 2.78 -46.48 20.36
C SER A 16 2.41 -45.70 19.08
N CYS A 17 1.70 -46.34 18.15
CA CYS A 17 0.97 -45.65 17.09
C CYS A 17 -0.27 -44.98 17.70
N SER A 18 -0.21 -43.67 17.92
CA SER A 18 -1.41 -42.85 18.03
C SER A 18 -1.85 -42.48 16.61
N LEU A 19 -3.06 -42.89 16.24
CA LEU A 19 -3.68 -42.47 14.98
C LEU A 19 -4.05 -40.98 15.08
N PRO A 20 -3.66 -40.14 14.11
CA PRO A 20 -4.16 -38.78 14.06
C PRO A 20 -5.61 -38.82 13.55
N VAL A 21 -6.51 -38.19 14.31
CA VAL A 21 -7.84 -37.82 13.84
C VAL A 21 -7.64 -36.81 12.69
N CYS A 22 -7.68 -37.31 11.46
CA CYS A 22 -7.76 -36.46 10.27
C CYS A 22 -9.12 -35.76 10.27
N SER A 23 -9.13 -34.54 10.79
CA SER A 23 -10.21 -33.59 10.58
C SER A 23 -10.13 -33.10 9.14
N GLU A 24 -10.98 -33.63 8.25
CA GLU A 24 -11.25 -32.98 6.97
C GLU A 24 -11.96 -31.65 7.23
N HIS A 25 -11.19 -30.56 7.25
CA HIS A 25 -11.77 -29.22 7.08
C HIS A 25 -11.95 -28.98 5.59
N TYR A 26 -13.17 -29.22 5.14
CA TYR A 26 -13.67 -28.83 3.85
C TYR A 26 -13.69 -27.28 3.78
N ILE A 27 -12.63 -26.67 3.28
CA ILE A 27 -12.65 -25.26 2.86
C ILE A 27 -13.08 -25.25 1.41
N SER A 28 -14.39 -25.39 1.16
CA SER A 28 -15.00 -25.02 -0.11
C SER A 28 -15.63 -23.64 0.05
N GLU A 29 -14.79 -22.62 0.02
CA GLU A 29 -15.25 -21.34 -0.51
C GLU A 29 -14.26 -21.00 -1.61
N ASP A 30 -14.70 -21.19 -2.85
CA ASP A 30 -14.11 -20.47 -3.97
C ASP A 30 -14.07 -18.99 -3.56
N GLU A 31 -12.91 -18.49 -3.13
CA GLU A 31 -12.69 -17.07 -2.86
C GLU A 31 -12.95 -16.32 -4.16
N LYS A 32 -14.21 -15.99 -4.44
CA LYS A 32 -14.55 -14.94 -5.38
C LYS A 32 -13.95 -13.68 -4.79
N PHE A 33 -12.75 -13.34 -5.26
CA PHE A 33 -12.03 -12.14 -4.87
C PHE A 33 -12.91 -10.92 -5.17
N HIS A 34 -13.70 -10.49 -4.19
CA HIS A 34 -14.51 -9.29 -4.30
C HIS A 34 -13.55 -8.09 -4.35
N ILE A 35 -13.64 -7.33 -5.43
CA ILE A 35 -12.90 -6.08 -5.60
C ILE A 35 -13.90 -4.95 -5.35
N ASP A 36 -13.70 -4.22 -4.26
CA ASP A 36 -14.45 -3.00 -3.99
C ASP A 36 -13.96 -1.91 -4.94
N ARG A 37 -14.80 -1.52 -5.90
CA ARG A 37 -14.46 -0.53 -6.91
C ARG A 37 -15.22 0.78 -6.66
N PHE A 38 -14.47 1.84 -6.39
CA PHE A 38 -14.96 3.21 -6.35
C PHE A 38 -14.57 3.89 -7.67
N ASN A 39 -15.55 4.26 -8.50
CA ASN A 39 -15.31 4.80 -9.84
C ASN A 39 -15.82 6.24 -9.97
N PHE A 40 -14.88 7.17 -10.06
CA PHE A 40 -15.09 8.60 -10.27
C PHE A 40 -14.33 9.07 -11.53
N SER A 41 -14.46 8.33 -12.63
CA SER A 41 -13.86 8.66 -13.93
C SER A 41 -14.66 9.69 -14.76
N GLY A 42 -15.85 10.09 -14.31
CA GLY A 42 -16.71 11.08 -14.98
C GLY A 42 -16.41 12.53 -14.58
N GLU A 43 -17.39 13.42 -14.79
CA GLU A 43 -17.30 14.84 -14.41
C GLU A 43 -18.05 15.09 -13.09
N PHE A 44 -17.40 15.78 -12.15
CA PHE A 44 -17.95 16.10 -10.84
C PHE A 44 -17.77 17.60 -10.53
N PRO A 45 -18.55 18.48 -11.20
CA PRO A 45 -18.32 19.93 -11.20
C PRO A 45 -18.50 20.58 -9.82
N ASP A 46 -19.29 19.96 -8.95
CA ASP A 46 -19.67 20.51 -7.64
C ASP A 46 -19.05 19.77 -6.46
N MET A 47 -18.21 18.75 -6.69
CA MET A 47 -17.59 18.00 -5.60
C MET A 47 -16.41 18.79 -5.02
N GLU A 48 -16.51 19.16 -3.75
CA GLU A 48 -15.47 19.92 -3.03
C GLU A 48 -14.61 19.02 -2.13
N THR A 49 -15.18 17.93 -1.62
CA THR A 49 -14.50 16.99 -0.73
C THR A 49 -14.84 15.56 -1.09
N MET A 50 -13.87 14.66 -0.97
CA MET A 50 -14.07 13.22 -1.15
C MET A 50 -13.52 12.46 0.05
N GLU A 51 -14.38 11.74 0.76
CA GLU A 51 -13.98 10.92 1.90
C GLU A 51 -14.44 9.46 1.70
N ILE A 52 -13.48 8.52 1.77
CA ILE A 52 -13.70 7.10 1.53
C ILE A 52 -13.20 6.29 2.72
N HIS A 53 -14.11 5.55 3.37
CA HIS A 53 -13.78 4.60 4.44
C HIS A 53 -13.92 3.17 3.92
N ALA A 54 -12.80 2.55 3.57
CA ALA A 54 -12.73 1.19 3.04
C ALA A 54 -12.11 0.23 4.06
N GLN A 55 -12.64 0.26 5.29
CA GLN A 55 -12.18 -0.62 6.36
C GLN A 55 -12.50 -2.08 6.04
N ARG A 56 -11.55 -2.96 6.34
CA ARG A 56 -11.64 -4.41 6.17
C ARG A 56 -11.88 -4.91 4.72
N LYS A 57 -11.49 -4.13 3.72
CA LYS A 57 -11.62 -4.51 2.30
C LYS A 57 -10.33 -5.13 1.76
N LYS A 58 -10.38 -6.39 1.33
CA LYS A 58 -9.21 -7.14 0.82
C LYS A 58 -8.58 -6.49 -0.42
N ARG A 59 -9.39 -5.97 -1.35
CA ARG A 59 -8.93 -5.37 -2.60
C ARG A 59 -9.80 -4.16 -2.95
N VAL A 60 -9.17 -3.00 -3.05
CA VAL A 60 -9.85 -1.73 -3.36
C VAL A 60 -9.25 -1.15 -4.63
N HIS A 61 -10.12 -0.86 -5.59
CA HIS A 61 -9.78 -0.07 -6.78
C HIS A 61 -10.44 1.29 -6.66
N PHE A 62 -9.63 2.33 -6.52
CA PHE A 62 -10.07 3.71 -6.38
C PHE A 62 -9.72 4.50 -7.64
N ASP A 63 -10.69 4.69 -8.52
CA ASP A 63 -10.51 5.36 -9.81
C ASP A 63 -11.01 6.80 -9.70
N VAL A 64 -10.10 7.78 -9.68
CA VAL A 64 -10.40 9.22 -9.57
C VAL A 64 -9.88 9.94 -10.82
N SER A 65 -9.99 9.30 -11.98
CA SER A 65 -9.48 9.83 -13.24
C SER A 65 -10.36 10.90 -13.89
N GLY A 66 -11.46 11.29 -13.25
CA GLY A 66 -12.43 12.25 -13.75
C GLY A 66 -11.98 13.72 -13.73
N ASP A 67 -12.91 14.63 -14.03
CA ASP A 67 -12.71 16.08 -13.89
C ASP A 67 -13.38 16.59 -12.61
N PHE A 68 -12.60 17.28 -11.77
CA PHE A 68 -13.01 17.74 -10.45
C PHE A 68 -12.66 19.23 -10.25
N PRO A 69 -13.37 20.15 -10.92
CA PRO A 69 -13.01 21.56 -10.94
C PRO A 69 -13.09 22.28 -9.58
N LYS A 70 -13.82 21.71 -8.61
CA LYS A 70 -13.98 22.27 -7.27
C LYS A 70 -13.36 21.43 -6.14
N LEU A 71 -12.81 20.25 -6.42
CA LEU A 71 -12.33 19.35 -5.37
C LEU A 71 -11.09 19.93 -4.69
N GLU A 72 -11.17 20.10 -3.37
CA GLU A 72 -10.14 20.70 -2.54
C GLU A 72 -9.41 19.68 -1.67
N SER A 73 -10.10 18.59 -1.29
CA SER A 73 -9.53 17.54 -0.45
C SER A 73 -10.02 16.12 -0.79
N ILE A 74 -9.11 15.16 -0.64
CA ILE A 74 -9.40 13.73 -0.70
C ILE A 74 -8.87 13.05 0.57
N VAL A 75 -9.71 12.25 1.23
CA VAL A 75 -9.35 11.43 2.39
C VAL A 75 -9.74 9.98 2.12
N TYR A 76 -8.78 9.08 2.25
CA TYR A 76 -8.99 7.64 2.18
C TYR A 76 -8.48 6.95 3.45
N ASN A 77 -9.33 6.14 4.06
CA ASN A 77 -9.02 5.37 5.26
C ASN A 77 -9.31 3.88 5.02
N GLY A 78 -8.25 3.08 4.90
CA GLY A 78 -8.28 1.61 4.85
C GLY A 78 -7.61 0.97 6.07
N SER A 79 -7.61 -0.37 6.14
CA SER A 79 -6.90 -1.11 7.20
C SER A 79 -6.00 -2.23 6.69
N PHE A 80 -6.45 -3.03 5.72
CA PHE A 80 -5.61 -4.11 5.20
C PHE A 80 -5.89 -4.40 3.73
N GLY A 81 -4.98 -5.12 3.07
CA GLY A 81 -5.21 -5.69 1.74
C GLY A 81 -4.41 -5.00 0.65
N PHE A 82 -5.03 -4.78 -0.50
CA PHE A 82 -4.43 -4.10 -1.64
C PHE A 82 -5.25 -2.89 -2.06
N LEU A 83 -4.61 -1.73 -2.13
CA LEU A 83 -5.18 -0.51 -2.69
C LEU A 83 -4.50 -0.20 -4.02
N ARG A 84 -5.30 -0.11 -5.07
CA ARG A 84 -4.89 0.50 -6.34
C ARG A 84 -5.66 1.79 -6.54
N ALA A 85 -4.97 2.92 -6.57
CA ALA A 85 -5.59 4.22 -6.81
C ALA A 85 -5.08 4.87 -8.09
N LYS A 86 -6.00 5.38 -8.91
CA LYS A 86 -5.70 6.19 -10.09
C LYS A 86 -6.13 7.63 -9.83
N LEU A 87 -5.16 8.47 -9.49
CA LEU A 87 -5.33 9.92 -9.29
C LEU A 87 -4.85 10.65 -10.54
N THR A 88 -5.37 10.21 -11.70
CA THR A 88 -4.97 10.70 -13.03
C THR A 88 -5.96 11.72 -13.60
N GLY A 89 -6.86 12.24 -12.77
CA GLY A 89 -7.89 13.19 -13.16
C GLY A 89 -7.36 14.62 -13.32
N ARG A 90 -8.28 15.57 -13.39
CA ARG A 90 -7.97 17.01 -13.42
C ARG A 90 -8.36 17.68 -12.10
N TYR A 91 -7.39 18.35 -11.48
CA TYR A 91 -7.51 18.91 -10.13
C TYR A 91 -7.00 20.37 -10.08
N PRO A 92 -7.85 21.35 -10.41
CA PRO A 92 -7.45 22.75 -10.36
C PRO A 92 -7.45 23.33 -8.93
N LYS A 93 -8.19 22.73 -7.99
CA LYS A 93 -8.31 23.23 -6.60
C LYS A 93 -7.80 22.27 -5.52
N LEU A 94 -7.39 21.06 -5.87
CA LEU A 94 -6.98 20.06 -4.89
C LEU A 94 -5.70 20.51 -4.21
N THR A 95 -5.75 20.66 -2.89
CA THR A 95 -4.60 21.10 -2.07
C THR A 95 -4.17 20.07 -1.05
N SER A 96 -5.05 19.13 -0.69
CA SER A 96 -4.79 18.12 0.33
C SER A 96 -5.27 16.74 -0.12
N LEU A 97 -4.40 15.75 -0.01
CA LEU A 97 -4.76 14.35 -0.23
C LEU A 97 -4.16 13.51 0.89
N MET A 98 -4.99 12.73 1.58
CA MET A 98 -4.56 11.82 2.63
C MET A 98 -4.99 10.40 2.31
N ILE A 99 -4.03 9.47 2.22
CA ILE A 99 -4.29 8.02 2.15
C ILE A 99 -3.62 7.37 3.35
N SER A 100 -4.45 6.81 4.23
CA SER A 100 -4.01 6.02 5.36
C SER A 100 -4.48 4.58 5.22
N CYS A 101 -3.55 3.63 5.29
CA CYS A 101 -3.89 2.23 5.52
C CYS A 101 -2.74 1.52 6.22
N SER A 102 -3.00 0.96 7.40
CA SER A 102 -1.98 0.31 8.22
C SER A 102 -1.30 -0.86 7.50
N SER A 103 -2.05 -1.80 6.95
CA SER A 103 -1.50 -3.02 6.31
C SER A 103 -1.95 -3.19 4.86
N CYS A 104 -1.88 -2.12 4.06
CA CYS A 104 -2.15 -2.20 2.63
C CYS A 104 -0.87 -2.17 1.80
N LYS A 105 -0.76 -3.11 0.86
CA LYS A 105 0.07 -2.89 -0.32
C LYS A 105 -0.61 -1.83 -1.19
N MET A 106 0.11 -0.77 -1.53
CA MET A 106 -0.44 0.36 -2.30
C MET A 106 0.24 0.50 -3.65
N ASP A 107 -0.56 0.71 -4.69
CA ASP A 107 -0.14 1.09 -6.04
C ASP A 107 -0.93 2.35 -6.44
N LEU A 108 -0.26 3.49 -6.40
CA LEU A 108 -0.88 4.81 -6.52
C LEU A 108 -0.29 5.57 -7.72
N ASP A 109 -1.17 6.01 -8.62
CA ASP A 109 -0.79 6.75 -9.83
C ASP A 109 -1.23 8.22 -9.73
N PHE A 110 -0.26 9.14 -9.65
CA PHE A 110 -0.48 10.58 -9.47
C PHE A 110 -0.26 11.40 -10.76
N ARG A 111 -0.24 10.76 -11.94
CA ARG A 111 0.01 11.44 -13.22
C ARG A 111 -1.17 12.28 -13.75
N GLY A 112 -2.01 12.77 -12.85
CA GLY A 112 -3.11 13.68 -13.17
C GLY A 112 -2.66 15.06 -13.61
N LYS A 113 -3.64 15.89 -13.97
CA LYS A 113 -3.45 17.30 -14.29
C LYS A 113 -3.63 18.14 -13.04
N TRP A 114 -2.51 18.50 -12.42
CA TRP A 114 -2.45 19.34 -11.24
C TRP A 114 -2.26 20.80 -11.66
N GLU A 115 -3.20 21.68 -11.28
CA GLU A 115 -3.08 23.13 -11.58
C GLU A 115 -2.80 23.95 -10.31
N ARG A 116 -2.64 23.29 -9.16
CA ARG A 116 -2.34 23.91 -7.87
C ARG A 116 -1.36 23.06 -7.05
N ASN A 117 -0.58 23.72 -6.20
CA ASN A 117 0.27 23.05 -5.23
C ASN A 117 -0.58 22.23 -4.26
N ALA A 118 -0.12 21.03 -3.93
CA ALA A 118 -0.82 20.15 -3.02
C ALA A 118 0.14 19.38 -2.11
N THR A 119 -0.36 19.03 -0.93
CA THR A 119 0.30 18.13 0.01
C THR A 119 -0.40 16.78 -0.04
N ILE A 120 0.38 15.72 -0.26
CA ILE A 120 -0.06 14.34 -0.38
C ILE A 120 0.54 13.54 0.78
N SER A 121 -0.28 13.21 1.77
CA SER A 121 0.10 12.43 2.94
C SER A 121 -0.24 10.96 2.76
N LEU A 122 0.77 10.10 2.74
CA LEU A 122 0.64 8.66 2.53
C LEU A 122 1.21 7.93 3.74
N SER A 123 0.43 7.03 4.33
CA SER A 123 0.89 6.25 5.48
C SER A 123 0.52 4.78 5.40
N ASN A 124 1.51 3.94 5.69
CA ASN A 124 1.33 2.53 6.00
C ASN A 124 2.32 2.05 7.07
N GLU A 125 2.17 0.81 7.51
CA GLU A 125 3.06 0.21 8.51
C GLU A 125 4.05 -0.75 7.86
N VAL A 126 3.56 -1.82 7.22
CA VAL A 126 4.40 -2.98 6.87
C VAL A 126 4.57 -3.16 5.37
N GLU A 127 3.49 -2.99 4.60
CA GLU A 127 3.42 -3.43 3.22
C GLU A 127 4.15 -2.50 2.22
N PRO A 128 4.45 -2.96 0.99
CA PRO A 128 5.05 -2.12 -0.03
C PRO A 128 4.13 -1.00 -0.53
N LEU A 129 4.73 0.14 -0.87
CA LEU A 129 4.06 1.32 -1.40
C LEU A 129 4.74 1.73 -2.70
N THR A 130 4.01 1.71 -3.81
CA THR A 130 4.50 2.14 -5.13
C THR A 130 3.80 3.42 -5.55
N LEU A 131 4.58 4.45 -5.84
CA LEU A 131 4.10 5.76 -6.28
C LEU A 131 4.57 6.00 -7.70
N THR A 132 3.62 6.17 -8.63
CA THR A 132 3.92 6.67 -9.97
C THR A 132 3.69 8.18 -9.97
N LEU A 133 4.76 8.94 -10.09
CA LEU A 133 4.80 10.38 -9.87
C LEU A 133 4.64 11.14 -11.21
N PRO A 134 4.04 12.34 -11.20
CA PRO A 134 3.93 13.16 -12.40
C PRO A 134 5.30 13.71 -12.82
N LYS A 135 5.51 13.82 -14.14
CA LYS A 135 6.76 14.33 -14.75
C LYS A 135 6.65 15.77 -15.26
N ASN A 136 5.47 16.38 -15.14
CA ASN A 136 5.14 17.71 -15.67
C ASN A 136 5.01 18.80 -14.58
N VAL A 137 5.24 18.45 -13.31
CA VAL A 137 5.19 19.37 -12.16
C VAL A 137 6.40 19.14 -11.26
N GLY A 138 6.72 20.10 -10.39
CA GLY A 138 7.71 19.90 -9.33
C GLY A 138 7.21 18.81 -8.37
N VAL A 139 8.09 17.89 -7.97
CA VAL A 139 7.74 16.83 -7.02
C VAL A 139 8.79 16.78 -5.93
N ILE A 140 8.35 16.91 -4.68
CA ILE A 140 9.16 16.74 -3.48
C ILE A 140 8.59 15.55 -2.72
N VAL A 141 9.42 14.56 -2.40
CA VAL A 141 9.01 13.40 -1.61
C VAL A 141 9.83 13.33 -0.33
N HIS A 142 9.18 13.58 0.79
CA HIS A 142 9.70 13.33 2.12
C HIS A 142 9.32 11.91 2.53
N THR A 143 10.33 11.09 2.81
CA THR A 143 10.15 9.70 3.24
C THR A 143 10.57 9.53 4.69
N LYS A 144 9.74 8.84 5.47
CA LYS A 144 10.05 8.37 6.82
C LYS A 144 9.91 6.85 6.86
N VAL A 145 11.04 6.15 6.91
CA VAL A 145 11.10 4.69 6.94
C VAL A 145 11.84 4.19 8.18
N SER A 146 11.50 3.01 8.66
CA SER A 146 12.25 2.32 9.72
C SER A 146 13.65 1.86 9.25
N THR A 147 14.48 1.36 10.16
CA THR A 147 15.81 0.80 9.80
C THR A 147 15.74 -0.38 8.84
N LYS A 148 14.62 -1.11 8.83
CA LYS A 148 14.38 -2.26 7.94
C LYS A 148 13.76 -1.84 6.60
N GLY A 149 13.25 -0.62 6.50
CA GLY A 149 12.60 -0.10 5.31
C GLY A 149 13.59 0.35 4.26
N LYS A 150 13.16 0.34 2.99
CA LYS A 150 13.96 0.76 1.85
C LYS A 150 13.18 1.74 0.99
N VAL A 151 13.89 2.73 0.46
CA VAL A 151 13.36 3.58 -0.61
C VAL A 151 14.10 3.21 -1.89
N VAL A 152 13.34 2.86 -2.93
CA VAL A 152 13.83 2.53 -4.27
C VAL A 152 13.39 3.65 -5.21
N LEU A 153 14.34 4.18 -5.97
CA LEU A 153 14.08 5.19 -7.00
C LEU A 153 14.16 4.53 -8.37
N GLU A 154 13.14 4.72 -9.18
CA GLU A 154 13.10 4.34 -10.59
C GLU A 154 12.90 5.63 -11.41
N GLY A 155 13.99 6.34 -11.71
CA GLY A 155 13.96 7.60 -12.46
C GLY A 155 14.93 8.65 -11.93
N ASP A 156 14.78 9.87 -12.43
CA ASP A 156 15.78 10.95 -12.28
C ASP A 156 15.59 11.76 -10.99
N PHE A 157 15.22 11.09 -9.89
CA PHE A 157 15.05 11.75 -8.59
C PHE A 157 16.41 11.95 -7.91
N GLU A 158 16.70 13.18 -7.54
CA GLU A 158 17.87 13.51 -6.74
C GLU A 158 17.55 13.41 -5.25
N LYS A 159 18.34 12.62 -4.53
CA LYS A 159 18.27 12.60 -3.06
C LYS A 159 18.92 13.88 -2.51
N ARG A 160 18.17 14.64 -1.72
CA ARG A 160 18.63 15.84 -1.01
C ARG A 160 18.62 15.60 0.51
N GLY A 161 19.64 16.13 1.19
CA GLY A 161 19.77 16.08 2.65
C GLY A 161 20.67 14.96 3.21
N ARG A 162 21.08 15.14 4.47
CA ARG A 162 21.92 14.19 5.23
C ARG A 162 21.08 13.61 6.37
N GLY A 163 20.84 12.30 6.35
CA GLY A 163 20.03 11.62 7.36
C GLY A 163 19.65 10.19 6.97
N ILE A 164 19.56 9.32 7.97
CA ILE A 164 19.19 7.90 7.78
C ILE A 164 17.66 7.73 7.73
N TRP A 165 16.93 8.51 8.54
CA TRP A 165 15.51 8.30 8.85
C TRP A 165 14.53 9.16 8.05
N ARG A 166 14.93 10.38 7.69
CA ARG A 166 14.16 11.32 6.86
C ARG A 166 14.96 11.64 5.61
N LYS A 167 14.53 11.11 4.48
CA LYS A 167 15.18 11.34 3.18
C LYS A 167 14.22 12.11 2.29
N THR A 168 14.76 13.10 1.60
CA THR A 168 14.00 13.95 0.69
C THR A 168 14.47 13.69 -0.73
N TYR A 169 13.52 13.59 -1.66
CA TYR A 169 13.78 13.32 -3.08
C TYR A 169 13.07 14.34 -3.93
N HIS A 170 13.78 14.98 -4.86
CA HIS A 170 13.23 15.99 -5.75
C HIS A 170 13.37 15.54 -7.21
N ASN A 171 12.42 15.90 -8.05
CA ASN A 171 12.64 15.90 -9.49
C ASN A 171 13.30 17.21 -9.96
N SER A 172 13.74 17.26 -11.21
CA SER A 172 14.39 18.42 -11.82
C SER A 172 13.48 19.67 -11.96
N LEU A 173 12.17 19.52 -11.79
CA LEU A 173 11.20 20.59 -11.96
C LEU A 173 10.93 21.40 -10.68
N VAL A 174 11.47 20.98 -9.53
CA VAL A 174 11.33 21.73 -8.27
C VAL A 174 11.99 23.11 -8.40
N GLY A 175 11.20 24.17 -8.20
CA GLY A 175 11.65 25.57 -8.36
C GLY A 175 11.60 26.10 -9.80
N ILE A 176 11.22 25.27 -10.78
CA ILE A 176 11.08 25.66 -12.19
C ILE A 176 9.61 25.59 -12.63
N ALA A 177 8.92 24.51 -12.29
CA ALA A 177 7.51 24.35 -12.65
C ALA A 177 6.60 25.26 -11.80
N PRO A 178 5.47 25.74 -12.38
CA PRO A 178 4.53 26.60 -11.66
C PRO A 178 3.79 25.87 -10.53
N VAL A 179 3.71 24.55 -10.61
CA VAL A 179 3.05 23.68 -9.63
C VAL A 179 4.09 22.76 -9.00
N THR A 180 4.02 22.60 -7.68
CA THR A 180 4.81 21.64 -6.92
C THR A 180 3.91 20.80 -6.02
N LEU A 181 4.10 19.49 -6.06
CA LEU A 181 3.46 18.51 -5.20
C LEU A 181 4.43 18.05 -4.12
N VAL A 182 3.99 18.09 -2.86
CA VAL A 182 4.77 17.66 -1.70
C VAL A 182 4.17 16.38 -1.15
N PHE A 183 4.94 15.29 -1.21
CA PHE A 183 4.55 13.99 -0.71
C PHE A 183 5.19 13.75 0.66
N GLU A 184 4.36 13.50 1.66
CA GLU A 184 4.77 13.07 3.01
C GLU A 184 4.47 11.58 3.13
N VAL A 185 5.49 10.74 2.98
CA VAL A 185 5.34 9.29 2.86
C VAL A 185 5.95 8.59 4.07
N GLN A 186 5.12 7.91 4.85
CA GLN A 186 5.55 7.17 6.03
C GLN A 186 5.30 5.66 5.88
N SER A 187 6.35 4.87 6.15
CA SER A 187 6.26 3.41 6.31
C SER A 187 6.96 2.98 7.60
N SER A 188 6.18 2.58 8.61
CA SER A 188 6.63 2.54 10.01
C SER A 188 7.42 1.29 10.41
N SER A 189 7.22 0.15 9.72
CA SER A 189 7.67 -1.17 10.17
C SER A 189 8.52 -1.94 9.16
N GLY A 190 8.93 -1.29 8.06
CA GLY A 190 9.93 -1.84 7.14
C GLY A 190 9.46 -2.07 5.71
N GLY A 191 8.34 -1.47 5.30
CA GLY A 191 7.89 -1.51 3.90
C GLY A 191 8.91 -0.91 2.93
N THR A 192 8.81 -1.34 1.68
CA THR A 192 9.56 -0.71 0.57
C THR A 192 8.71 0.39 -0.04
N ILE A 193 9.26 1.60 -0.12
CA ILE A 193 8.68 2.72 -0.87
C ILE A 193 9.38 2.76 -2.23
N THR A 194 8.64 2.57 -3.30
CA THR A 194 9.14 2.69 -4.67
C THR A 194 8.59 3.98 -5.29
N LEU A 195 9.49 4.85 -5.75
CA LEU A 195 9.16 6.08 -6.46
C LEU A 195 9.47 5.88 -7.96
N ARG A 196 8.45 6.03 -8.82
CA ARG A 196 8.49 5.81 -10.29
C ARG A 196 8.06 7.06 -11.06
#